data_AF-A0A7I8VQ91-F1
#
_entry.id   AF-A0A7I8VQ91-F1
#
_cell.length_a   1.000
_cell.length_b   1.000
_cell.length_c   1.000
_cell.angle_alpha   90.00
_cell.angle_beta   90.00
_cell.angle_gamma   90.00
#
_symmetry.space_group_name_H-M   'P 1'
#
loop_
_entity.id
_entity.type
_entity.pdbx_description
1 polymer ?
#
loop_
_entity_poly.entity_id
_entity_poly.type
_entity_poly.pdbx_seq_one_letter_code
_entity_poly.pdbx_strand_id
1 'polypeptide(L)'
;MSLGYEDQDNLLEDAQDLKFGLQSYNERDDCRAGRSIINKSEIDTCIPRLQKEGNHLFKTGDNEGAILKYEKAIDILEELTLREKPRGEEWNRLDNMKIPFFLSLAQCELNLLNYNKAISWSTEVIERDCNNAKAFFRRAKAHVGAWNSVLAKLDFNKAFSLDNNISTTVNNQLTLMDKAQNGKMPKN
;
A
#
# COMPACT_ATOMS: atom_id res chain seq x y z
N MET A 1 -11.87 -22.27 -57.27
CA MET A 1 -11.40 -23.02 -56.10
C MET A 1 -12.23 -22.57 -54.91
N SER A 2 -12.75 -23.54 -54.14
CA SER A 2 -13.65 -23.37 -52.99
C SER A 2 -13.03 -22.53 -51.88
N LEU A 3 -13.91 -21.89 -51.07
CA LEU A 3 -13.90 -21.69 -49.62
C LEU A 3 -14.96 -20.60 -49.35
N GLY A 4 -16.27 -20.84 -49.23
CA GLY A 4 -16.91 -21.90 -48.45
C GLY A 4 -17.07 -21.48 -46.99
N TYR A 5 -17.81 -20.39 -46.71
CA TYR A 5 -18.36 -20.08 -45.37
C TYR A 5 -19.65 -19.27 -45.53
N GLU A 6 -20.76 -19.83 -45.05
CA GLU A 6 -22.15 -19.35 -45.08
C GLU A 6 -22.50 -18.58 -43.79
N ASP A 7 -21.48 -18.09 -43.07
CA ASP A 7 -21.58 -17.90 -41.61
C ASP A 7 -21.24 -16.47 -41.17
N GLN A 8 -21.19 -15.48 -42.07
CA GLN A 8 -20.74 -14.12 -41.73
C GLN A 8 -21.85 -13.08 -41.51
N ASP A 9 -23.11 -13.42 -41.71
CA ASP A 9 -24.22 -12.48 -41.48
C ASP A 9 -24.86 -12.59 -40.09
N ASN A 10 -24.32 -13.43 -39.20
CA ASN A 10 -24.91 -13.66 -37.87
C ASN A 10 -24.05 -13.19 -36.69
N LEU A 11 -23.04 -12.34 -36.93
CA LEU A 11 -22.15 -11.82 -35.89
C LEU A 11 -22.31 -10.32 -35.62
N LEU A 12 -23.49 -9.77 -35.94
CA LEU A 12 -23.82 -8.37 -35.65
C LEU A 12 -25.20 -8.18 -35.00
N GLU A 13 -25.97 -9.25 -34.74
CA GLU A 13 -27.32 -9.12 -34.14
C GLU A 13 -27.33 -8.96 -32.62
N ASP A 14 -26.26 -9.34 -31.92
CA ASP A 14 -26.13 -9.18 -30.45
C ASP A 14 -25.02 -8.22 -30.04
N ALA A 15 -24.79 -7.15 -30.82
CA ALA A 15 -24.07 -6.00 -30.30
C ALA A 15 -25.00 -5.26 -29.31
N GLN A 16 -25.18 -5.84 -28.12
CA GLN A 16 -25.76 -5.11 -27.00
C GLN A 16 -24.89 -3.88 -26.77
N ASP A 17 -25.46 -2.71 -27.02
CA ASP A 17 -24.92 -1.42 -26.61
C ASP A 17 -24.45 -1.56 -25.16
N LEU A 18 -23.13 -1.68 -24.97
CA LEU A 18 -22.54 -1.60 -23.66
C LEU A 18 -22.67 -0.13 -23.27
N LYS A 19 -23.83 0.22 -22.71
CA LYS A 19 -23.97 1.42 -21.90
C LYS A 19 -22.99 1.24 -20.76
N PHE A 20 -21.77 1.73 -20.96
CA PHE A 20 -20.90 2.11 -19.87
C PHE A 20 -21.71 3.09 -19.04
N GLY A 21 -22.34 2.57 -17.99
CA GLY A 21 -22.70 3.35 -16.84
C GLY A 21 -21.39 3.87 -16.28
N LEU A 22 -20.88 4.97 -16.85
CA LEU A 22 -20.08 5.92 -16.11
C LEU A 22 -21.03 6.43 -15.02
N GLN A 23 -21.15 5.62 -13.97
CA GLN A 23 -21.69 6.05 -12.71
C GLN A 23 -20.68 7.09 -12.27
N SER A 24 -20.99 8.35 -12.58
CA SER A 24 -20.27 9.50 -12.06
C SER A 24 -20.40 9.39 -10.55
N TYR A 25 -19.42 8.74 -9.91
CA TYR A 25 -19.24 8.84 -8.48
C TYR A 25 -18.87 10.28 -8.21
N ASN A 26 -19.90 11.11 -8.05
CA ASN A 26 -19.82 12.44 -7.49
C ASN A 26 -19.59 12.29 -5.98
N GLU A 27 -18.46 11.72 -5.59
CA GLU A 27 -17.85 12.17 -4.36
C GLU A 27 -17.36 13.58 -4.67
N ARG A 28 -18.03 14.58 -4.08
CA ARG A 28 -17.53 15.95 -4.06
C ARG A 28 -16.25 15.96 -3.26
N ASP A 29 -15.19 15.55 -3.93
CA ASP A 29 -13.85 15.45 -3.42
C ASP A 29 -13.29 16.87 -3.39
N ASP A 30 -13.53 17.61 -2.28
CA ASP A 30 -13.08 19.00 -2.18
C ASP A 30 -11.55 19.17 -2.34
N CYS A 31 -10.78 18.08 -2.24
CA CYS A 31 -9.35 18.06 -2.52
C CYS A 31 -9.00 18.02 -4.02
N ARG A 32 -9.99 17.86 -4.92
CA ARG A 32 -9.78 17.77 -6.37
C ARG A 32 -10.72 18.70 -7.12
N ALA A 33 -10.79 19.96 -6.69
CA ALA A 33 -11.43 21.01 -7.49
C ALA A 33 -10.41 21.67 -8.42
N GLY A 34 -10.08 20.99 -9.53
CA GLY A 34 -9.62 21.59 -10.80
C GLY A 34 -8.77 22.85 -10.74
N ARG A 35 -7.73 22.88 -9.91
CA ARG A 35 -6.78 24.00 -9.84
C ARG A 35 -5.40 23.53 -10.23
N SER A 36 -4.85 24.18 -11.25
CA SER A 36 -3.49 24.01 -11.78
C SER A 36 -2.38 24.41 -10.76
N ILE A 37 -2.73 24.68 -9.50
CA ILE A 37 -1.83 25.11 -8.44
C ILE A 37 -2.34 24.57 -7.11
N ILE A 38 -1.98 23.34 -6.76
CA ILE A 38 -2.05 22.85 -5.37
C ILE A 38 -1.16 23.77 -4.53
N ASN A 39 -1.74 24.48 -3.55
CA ASN A 39 -1.02 25.44 -2.71
C ASN A 39 -0.54 24.78 -1.41
N LYS A 40 0.51 25.32 -0.77
CA LYS A 40 0.98 24.88 0.57
C LYS A 40 -0.15 24.80 1.60
N SER A 41 -1.19 25.63 1.46
CA SER A 41 -2.41 25.61 2.29
C SER A 41 -3.26 24.33 2.17
N GLU A 42 -3.17 23.63 1.05
CA GLU A 42 -3.86 22.35 0.85
C GLU A 42 -3.16 21.22 1.62
N ILE A 43 -1.86 21.34 1.89
CA ILE A 43 -1.16 20.41 2.80
C ILE A 43 -1.79 20.48 4.19
N ASP A 44 -1.96 21.68 4.74
CA ASP A 44 -2.44 21.88 6.10
C ASP A 44 -3.92 21.49 6.29
N THR A 45 -4.69 21.47 5.20
CA THR A 45 -6.13 21.18 5.24
C THR A 45 -6.45 19.77 4.73
N CYS A 46 -6.00 19.43 3.54
CA CYS A 46 -6.37 18.20 2.84
C CYS A 46 -5.66 16.97 3.40
N ILE A 47 -4.35 17.05 3.69
CA ILE A 47 -3.58 15.90 4.17
C ILE A 47 -4.09 15.41 5.53
N PRO A 48 -4.32 16.27 6.55
CA PRO A 48 -4.93 15.83 7.81
C PRO A 48 -6.35 15.30 7.65
N ARG A 49 -7.13 15.86 6.72
CA ARG A 49 -8.50 15.38 6.44
C ARG A 49 -8.48 13.97 5.88
N LEU A 50 -7.71 13.73 4.81
CA LEU A 50 -7.55 12.40 4.20
C LEU A 50 -6.99 11.39 5.20
N GLN A 51 -6.04 11.80 6.04
CA GLN A 51 -5.52 10.94 7.10
C GLN A 51 -6.61 10.54 8.09
N LYS A 52 -7.45 11.47 8.54
CA LYS A 52 -8.56 11.19 9.46
C LYS A 52 -9.60 10.27 8.84
N GLU A 53 -10.00 10.52 7.59
CA GLU A 53 -10.94 9.69 6.85
C GLU A 53 -10.40 8.28 6.63
N GLY A 54 -9.16 8.14 6.14
CA GLY A 54 -8.52 6.84 5.96
C GLY A 54 -8.39 6.08 7.28
N ASN A 55 -8.01 6.76 8.37
CA ASN A 55 -7.93 6.14 9.70
C ASN A 55 -9.31 5.72 10.23
N HIS A 56 -10.38 6.44 9.88
CA HIS A 56 -11.74 6.07 10.23
C HIS A 56 -12.15 4.80 9.48
N LEU A 57 -11.96 4.76 8.16
CA LEU A 57 -12.25 3.60 7.30
C LEU A 57 -11.46 2.36 7.73
N PHE A 58 -10.18 2.54 8.05
CA PHE A 58 -9.33 1.48 8.58
C PHE A 58 -9.89 0.90 9.89
N LYS A 59 -10.38 1.76 10.79
CA LYS A 59 -10.99 1.31 12.06
C LYS A 59 -12.33 0.61 11.87
N THR A 60 -13.10 0.99 10.85
CA THR A 60 -14.35 0.31 10.50
C THR A 60 -14.13 -0.99 9.74
N GLY A 61 -12.88 -1.34 9.40
CA GLY A 61 -12.50 -2.56 8.70
C GLY A 61 -12.52 -2.45 7.17
N ASP A 62 -12.87 -1.28 6.64
CA ASP A 62 -12.84 -0.99 5.20
C ASP A 62 -11.41 -0.63 4.77
N ASN A 63 -10.61 -1.67 4.52
CA ASN A 63 -9.22 -1.50 4.12
C ASN A 63 -9.09 -0.93 2.71
N GLU A 64 -10.00 -1.27 1.79
CA GLU A 64 -9.96 -0.79 0.40
C GLU A 64 -10.28 0.71 0.32
N GLY A 65 -11.33 1.15 1.01
CA GLY A 65 -11.65 2.57 1.14
C GLY A 65 -10.54 3.35 1.83
N ALA A 66 -9.91 2.79 2.86
CA ALA A 66 -8.77 3.41 3.52
C ALA A 66 -7.57 3.58 2.58
N ILE A 67 -7.26 2.56 1.77
CA ILE A 67 -6.19 2.60 0.76
C ILE A 67 -6.42 3.78 -0.19
N LEU A 68 -7.63 3.92 -0.75
CA LEU A 68 -7.94 5.00 -1.69
C LEU A 68 -7.69 6.39 -1.09
N LYS A 69 -8.05 6.60 0.18
CA LYS A 69 -7.82 7.90 0.85
C LYS A 69 -6.33 8.15 1.13
N TYR A 70 -5.56 7.11 1.46
CA TYR A 70 -4.11 7.23 1.68
C TYR A 70 -3.33 7.44 0.37
N GLU A 71 -3.65 6.70 -0.69
CA GLU A 71 -3.06 6.88 -2.03
C GLU A 71 -3.31 8.30 -2.53
N LYS A 72 -4.53 8.80 -2.38
CA LYS A 72 -4.85 10.18 -2.74
C LYS A 72 -4.01 11.22 -1.96
N ALA A 73 -3.73 10.98 -0.69
CA ALA A 73 -2.86 11.86 0.10
C ALA A 73 -1.41 11.82 -0.42
N ILE A 74 -0.93 10.63 -0.81
CA ILE A 74 0.38 10.46 -1.41
C ILE A 74 0.45 11.16 -2.77
N ASP A 75 -0.54 11.02 -3.64
CA ASP A 75 -0.57 11.68 -4.95
C ASP A 75 -0.44 13.21 -4.83
N ILE A 76 -1.15 13.81 -3.86
CA ILE A 76 -1.04 15.25 -3.57
C ILE A 76 0.39 15.61 -3.12
N LEU A 77 0.97 14.81 -2.24
CA LEU A 77 2.35 15.02 -1.78
C LEU A 77 3.36 14.83 -2.91
N GLU A 78 3.18 13.83 -3.77
CA GLU A 78 4.01 13.53 -4.94
C GLU A 78 4.03 14.71 -5.91
N GLU A 79 2.86 15.24 -6.26
CA GLU A 79 2.74 16.40 -7.15
C GLU A 79 3.46 17.63 -6.60
N LEU A 80 3.36 17.87 -5.29
CA LEU A 80 4.07 18.95 -4.62
C LEU A 80 5.58 18.72 -4.60
N THR A 81 6.02 17.50 -4.29
CA THR A 81 7.42 17.12 -4.28
C THR A 81 8.08 17.34 -5.65
N LEU A 82 7.37 17.13 -6.75
CA LEU A 82 7.87 17.35 -8.12
C LEU A 82 8.18 18.81 -8.45
N ARG A 83 7.56 19.77 -7.74
CA ARG A 83 7.81 21.21 -7.93
C ARG A 83 9.03 21.69 -7.17
N GLU A 84 9.46 20.92 -6.17
CA GLU A 84 10.60 21.25 -5.33
C GLU A 84 11.91 20.72 -5.90
N LYS A 85 13.01 21.38 -5.57
CA LYS A 85 14.35 20.93 -5.98
C LYS A 85 14.63 19.54 -5.37
N PRO A 86 14.98 18.52 -6.18
CA PRO A 86 15.32 17.20 -5.66
C PRO A 86 16.41 17.28 -4.57
N ARG A 87 16.20 16.55 -3.47
CA ARG A 87 17.08 16.53 -2.27
C ARG A 87 17.22 17.89 -1.56
N GLY A 88 16.38 18.88 -1.88
CA GLY A 88 16.25 20.10 -1.10
C GLY A 88 15.53 19.86 0.23
N GLU A 89 15.58 20.84 1.13
CA GLU A 89 14.95 20.75 2.46
C GLU A 89 13.44 20.52 2.36
N GLU A 90 12.72 21.32 1.58
CA GLU A 90 11.26 21.16 1.41
C GLU A 90 10.91 19.88 0.63
N TRP A 91 11.74 19.46 -0.33
CA TRP A 91 11.56 18.16 -1.02
C TRP A 91 11.64 17.01 -0.01
N ASN A 92 12.68 16.98 0.84
CA ASN A 92 12.85 15.95 1.86
C ASN A 92 11.72 16.00 2.89
N ARG A 93 11.26 17.21 3.26
CA ARG A 93 10.13 17.39 4.16
C ARG A 93 8.85 16.76 3.58
N LEU A 94 8.50 17.08 2.34
CA LEU A 94 7.31 16.54 1.67
C LEU A 94 7.41 15.02 1.49
N ASP A 95 8.57 14.52 1.10
CA ASP A 95 8.79 13.08 0.92
C ASP A 95 8.67 12.32 2.26
N ASN A 96 9.21 12.88 3.35
CA ASN A 96 9.06 12.33 4.69
C ASN A 96 7.60 12.38 5.21
N MET A 97 6.78 13.33 4.75
CA MET A 97 5.35 13.37 5.09
C MET A 97 4.57 12.18 4.53
N LYS A 98 5.10 11.46 3.53
CA LYS A 98 4.47 10.26 2.95
C LYS A 98 4.63 9.02 3.84
N ILE A 99 5.64 8.97 4.70
CA ILE A 99 5.96 7.83 5.60
C ILE A 99 4.73 7.27 6.36
N PRO A 100 3.92 8.08 7.08
CA PRO A 100 2.75 7.57 7.79
C PRO A 100 1.72 6.94 6.86
N PHE A 101 1.58 7.43 5.63
CA PHE A 101 0.64 6.88 4.64
C PHE A 101 1.12 5.54 4.10
N PHE A 102 2.40 5.42 3.72
CA PHE A 102 2.98 4.14 3.31
C PHE A 102 2.90 3.09 4.41
N LEU A 103 3.14 3.49 5.66
CA LEU A 103 2.94 2.63 6.82
C LEU A 103 1.49 2.12 6.90
N SER A 104 0.50 3.00 6.78
CA SER A 104 -0.91 2.61 6.81
C SER A 104 -1.31 1.72 5.63
N LEU A 105 -0.82 2.02 4.42
CA LEU A 105 -1.03 1.19 3.22
C LEU A 105 -0.47 -0.22 3.43
N ALA A 106 0.77 -0.34 3.91
CA ALA A 106 1.37 -1.64 4.22
C ALA A 106 0.50 -2.46 5.19
N GLN A 107 -0.13 -1.78 6.17
CA GLN A 107 -1.03 -2.45 7.11
C GLN A 107 -2.36 -2.87 6.46
N CYS A 108 -2.94 -2.03 5.61
CA CYS A 108 -4.17 -2.35 4.88
C CYS A 108 -3.94 -3.54 3.94
N GLU A 109 -2.84 -3.55 3.19
CA GLU A 109 -2.48 -4.63 2.28
C GLU A 109 -2.18 -5.94 3.02
N LEU A 110 -1.60 -5.87 4.23
CA LEU A 110 -1.48 -7.05 5.11
C LEU A 110 -2.84 -7.62 5.52
N ASN A 111 -3.82 -6.75 5.82
CA ASN A 111 -5.18 -7.17 6.19
C ASN A 111 -5.91 -7.80 5.00
N LEU A 112 -5.62 -7.34 3.78
CA LEU A 112 -6.13 -7.90 2.52
C LEU A 112 -5.30 -9.09 2.00
N LEU A 113 -4.27 -9.52 2.73
CA LEU A 113 -3.36 -10.62 2.34
C LEU A 113 -2.57 -10.38 1.04
N ASN A 114 -2.47 -9.12 0.59
CA ASN A 114 -1.68 -8.70 -0.56
C ASN A 114 -0.21 -8.51 -0.18
N TYR A 115 0.48 -9.62 0.10
CA TYR A 115 1.81 -9.58 0.70
C TYR A 115 2.86 -8.84 -0.14
N ASN A 116 2.82 -8.95 -1.48
CA ASN A 116 3.78 -8.26 -2.35
C ASN A 116 3.65 -6.74 -2.25
N LYS A 117 2.42 -6.21 -2.22
CA LYS A 117 2.18 -4.77 -2.05
C LYS A 117 2.59 -4.31 -0.65
N ALA A 118 2.27 -5.10 0.39
CA ALA A 118 2.71 -4.81 1.75
C ALA A 118 4.25 -4.75 1.89
N ILE A 119 4.98 -5.62 1.18
CA ILE A 119 6.45 -5.60 1.11
C ILE A 119 6.93 -4.31 0.43
N SER A 120 6.32 -3.95 -0.70
CA SER A 120 6.67 -2.73 -1.45
C SER A 120 6.51 -1.50 -0.57
N TRP A 121 5.32 -1.29 0.00
CA TRP A 121 5.05 -0.12 0.86
C TRP A 121 5.91 -0.07 2.11
N SER A 122 6.21 -1.22 2.72
CA SER A 122 7.13 -1.23 3.87
C SER A 122 8.56 -0.89 3.46
N THR A 123 8.97 -1.24 2.24
CA THR A 123 10.30 -0.91 1.71
C THR A 123 10.43 0.58 1.42
N GLU A 124 9.40 1.21 0.84
CA GLU A 124 9.34 2.67 0.66
C GLU A 124 9.55 3.45 1.98
N VAL A 125 9.02 2.91 3.09
CA VAL A 125 9.25 3.50 4.42
C VAL A 125 10.70 3.29 4.88
N ILE A 126 11.26 2.10 4.72
CA ILE A 126 12.62 1.77 5.18
C ILE A 126 13.69 2.56 4.41
N GLU A 127 13.45 2.83 3.13
CA GLU A 127 14.36 3.64 2.31
C GLU A 127 14.41 5.11 2.78
N ARG A 128 13.32 5.61 3.36
CA ARG A 128 13.22 6.98 3.90
C ARG A 128 13.60 7.07 5.38
N ASP A 129 13.17 6.09 6.16
CA ASP A 129 13.39 5.96 7.60
C ASP A 129 13.87 4.54 7.92
N CYS A 130 15.19 4.35 7.84
CA CYS A 130 15.84 3.07 8.10
C CYS A 130 15.81 2.62 9.57
N ASN A 131 15.26 3.44 10.47
CA ASN A 131 15.08 3.14 11.88
C ASN A 131 13.60 2.89 12.23
N ASN A 132 12.73 2.74 11.24
CA ASN A 132 11.31 2.51 11.45
C ASN A 132 10.99 1.05 11.84
N ALA A 133 10.96 0.75 13.13
CA ALA A 133 10.66 -0.60 13.63
C ALA A 133 9.33 -1.17 13.09
N LYS A 134 8.30 -0.32 12.90
CA LYS A 134 6.98 -0.73 12.40
C LYS A 134 7.04 -1.20 10.94
N ALA A 135 7.86 -0.54 10.10
CA ALA A 135 8.03 -0.92 8.71
C ALA A 135 8.70 -2.30 8.59
N PHE A 136 9.79 -2.52 9.33
CA PHE A 136 10.43 -3.84 9.39
C PHE A 136 9.47 -4.93 9.89
N PHE A 137 8.72 -4.65 10.96
CA PHE A 137 7.75 -5.60 11.48
C PHE A 137 6.65 -5.97 10.47
N ARG A 138 6.12 -4.98 9.74
CA ARG A 138 5.10 -5.19 8.70
C ARG A 138 5.65 -5.95 7.50
N ARG A 139 6.86 -5.60 7.04
CA ARG A 139 7.54 -6.33 5.95
C ARG A 139 7.84 -7.78 6.34
N ALA A 140 8.28 -8.01 7.57
CA ALA A 140 8.48 -9.35 8.11
C ALA A 140 7.19 -10.18 8.05
N LYS A 141 6.07 -9.64 8.54
CA LYS A 141 4.75 -10.29 8.46
C LYS A 141 4.34 -10.61 7.02
N ALA A 142 4.59 -9.71 6.09
CA ALA A 142 4.29 -9.93 4.67
C ALA A 142 5.18 -11.03 4.08
N HIS A 143 6.47 -11.07 4.44
CA HIS A 143 7.38 -12.15 4.07
C HIS A 143 6.94 -13.51 4.65
N VAL A 144 6.35 -13.55 5.85
CA VAL A 144 5.74 -14.79 6.39
C VAL A 144 4.62 -15.27 5.47
N GLY A 145 3.69 -14.37 5.12
CA GLY A 145 2.56 -14.69 4.25
C GLY A 145 3.00 -15.10 2.84
N ALA A 146 4.10 -14.52 2.35
CA ALA A 146 4.72 -14.85 1.07
C ALA A 146 5.72 -16.03 1.13
N TRP A 147 5.80 -16.75 2.26
CA TRP A 147 6.68 -17.93 2.44
C TRP A 147 8.19 -17.65 2.34
N ASN A 148 8.58 -16.39 2.51
CA ASN A 148 9.98 -15.92 2.48
C ASN A 148 10.59 -15.95 3.89
N SER A 149 10.71 -17.13 4.50
CA SER A 149 11.11 -17.29 5.91
C SER A 149 12.45 -16.64 6.26
N VAL A 150 13.43 -16.68 5.36
CA VAL A 150 14.77 -16.10 5.62
C VAL A 150 14.68 -14.58 5.76
N LEU A 151 14.03 -13.91 4.79
CA LEU A 151 13.83 -12.46 4.81
C LEU A 151 12.96 -12.03 6.00
N ALA A 152 11.92 -12.82 6.32
CA ALA A 152 11.06 -12.55 7.47
C ALA A 152 11.85 -12.52 8.79
N LYS A 153 12.76 -13.49 9.01
CA LYS A 153 13.61 -13.53 10.22
C LYS A 153 14.54 -12.31 10.30
N LEU A 154 15.15 -11.92 9.18
CA LEU A 154 16.03 -10.76 9.13
C LEU A 154 15.29 -9.48 9.51
N ASP A 155 14.11 -9.26 8.93
CA ASP A 155 13.30 -8.08 9.23
C ASP A 155 12.76 -8.10 10.68
N PHE A 156 12.37 -9.27 11.20
CA PHE A 156 11.95 -9.40 12.60
C PHE A 156 13.08 -9.07 13.58
N ASN A 157 14.29 -9.58 13.34
CA ASN A 157 15.46 -9.26 14.16
C ASN A 157 15.81 -7.77 14.08
N LYS A 158 15.70 -7.15 12.90
CA LYS A 158 15.93 -5.72 12.74
C LYS A 158 14.88 -4.89 13.48
N ALA A 159 13.60 -5.25 13.37
CA ALA A 159 12.52 -4.60 14.11
C ALA A 159 12.77 -4.69 15.63
N PHE A 160 13.14 -5.88 16.13
CA PHE A 160 13.49 -6.12 17.53
C PHE A 160 14.65 -5.23 18.00
N SER A 161 15.70 -5.09 17.19
CA SER A 161 16.85 -4.23 17.55
C SER A 161 16.50 -2.74 17.65
N LEU A 162 15.41 -2.31 17.01
CA LEU A 162 14.97 -0.92 16.96
C LEU A 162 13.92 -0.58 18.04
N ASP A 163 13.04 -1.52 18.39
CA ASP A 163 12.03 -1.34 19.43
C ASP A 163 11.91 -2.60 20.30
N ASN A 164 12.38 -2.52 21.53
CA ASN A 164 12.35 -3.65 22.47
C ASN A 164 10.92 -3.97 22.96
N ASN A 165 9.93 -3.09 22.78
CA ASN A 165 8.56 -3.35 23.24
C ASN A 165 7.82 -4.37 22.37
N ILE A 166 8.22 -4.52 21.10
CA ILE A 166 7.66 -5.55 20.20
C ILE A 166 8.29 -6.94 20.43
N SER A 167 9.22 -7.06 21.37
CA SER A 167 10.00 -8.27 21.69
C SER A 167 9.16 -9.53 21.83
N THR A 168 8.09 -9.50 22.64
CA THR A 168 7.29 -10.71 22.91
C THR A 168 6.59 -11.19 21.64
N THR A 169 6.05 -10.27 20.84
CA THR A 169 5.39 -10.61 19.58
C THR A 169 6.39 -11.16 18.57
N VAL A 170 7.55 -10.53 18.42
CA VAL A 170 8.60 -10.95 17.50
C VAL A 170 9.15 -12.33 17.88
N ASN A 171 9.48 -12.55 19.16
CA ASN A 171 10.00 -13.84 19.64
C ASN A 171 9.00 -14.98 19.43
N ASN A 172 7.71 -14.73 19.65
CA ASN A 172 6.67 -15.71 19.37
C ASN A 172 6.62 -16.06 17.87
N GLN A 173 6.78 -15.08 16.96
CA GLN A 173 6.80 -15.35 15.53
C GLN A 173 8.06 -16.13 15.10
N LEU A 174 9.24 -15.75 15.60
CA LEU A 174 10.50 -16.43 15.30
C LEU A 174 10.47 -17.90 15.74
N THR A 175 10.01 -18.16 16.97
CA THR A 175 9.89 -19.54 17.48
C THR A 175 8.88 -20.38 16.70
N LEU A 176 7.78 -19.79 16.20
CA LEU A 176 6.84 -20.47 15.31
C LEU A 176 7.49 -20.84 13.97
N MET A 177 8.29 -19.95 13.39
CA MET A 177 9.03 -20.22 12.15
C MET A 177 10.07 -21.32 12.32
N ASP A 178 10.82 -21.32 13.42
CA ASP A 178 11.83 -22.34 13.70
C ASP A 178 11.19 -23.72 13.83
N LYS A 179 10.04 -23.81 14.52
CA LYS A 179 9.26 -25.05 14.61
C LYS A 179 8.75 -25.51 13.25
N ALA A 180 8.26 -24.60 12.41
CA ALA A 180 7.78 -24.92 11.06
C ALA A 180 8.90 -25.38 10.11
N GLN A 181 10.13 -24.92 10.32
CA GLN A 181 11.31 -25.39 9.57
C GLN A 181 11.78 -26.76 10.07
N ASN A 182 11.81 -26.99 11.38
CA ASN A 182 12.23 -28.26 11.98
C ASN A 182 11.25 -29.41 11.72
N GLY A 183 9.96 -29.12 11.51
CA GLY A 183 8.95 -30.11 11.12
C GLY A 183 9.00 -30.55 9.65
N LYS A 184 9.81 -29.89 8.82
CA LYS A 184 9.96 -30.18 7.37
C LYS A 184 11.21 -30.98 7.02
N MET A 185 12.04 -31.38 7.97
CA MET A 185 13.13 -32.32 7.69
C MET A 185 12.55 -33.74 7.55
N PRO A 186 12.61 -34.38 6.36
CA PRO A 186 12.36 -35.81 6.28
C PRO A 186 13.42 -36.50 7.14
N LYS A 187 12.97 -37.36 8.06
CA LYS A 187 13.85 -38.32 8.73
C LYS A 187 14.40 -39.22 7.64
N ASN A 188 15.68 -39.05 7.31
CA ASN A 188 16.44 -40.02 6.54
C ASN A 188 16.84 -41.19 7.46
#